data_AF-A0A925R6C2-F1
#
_entry.id   AF-A0A925R6C2-F1
#
_cell.length_a   1.000
_cell.length_b   1.000
_cell.length_c   1.000
_cell.angle_alpha   90.00
_cell.angle_beta   90.00
_cell.angle_gamma   90.00
#
_symmetry.space_group_name_H-M   'P 1'
#
loop_
_entity.id
_entity.type
_entity.pdbx_description
1 polymer ?
#
loop_
_entity_poly.entity_id
_entity_poly.type
_entity_poly.pdbx_seq_one_letter_code
_entity_poly.pdbx_strand_id
1 'polypeptide(L)' 'MKLFQIFKNGIIDENPTLRLVLGTCPTLAVTTSAMNGIGMGVSTTAVLVGSNLVISMLRKFIPAKVRIPAYVT' A
#
# COMPACT_ATOMS: atom_id res chain seq x y z
N MET A 1 7.67 26.88 14.25
CA MET A 1 6.40 26.66 13.50
C MET A 1 6.64 26.35 12.00
N LYS A 2 7.55 25.43 11.64
CA LYS A 2 7.78 25.00 10.24
C LYS A 2 7.49 23.52 10.00
N LEU A 3 7.54 22.69 11.04
CA LEU A 3 7.37 21.23 10.94
C LEU A 3 5.95 20.83 10.51
N PHE A 4 4.93 21.54 10.98
CA PHE A 4 3.53 21.26 10.65
C PHE A 4 3.20 21.57 9.18
N GLN A 5 3.83 22.60 8.61
CA GLN A 5 3.74 22.93 7.17
C GLN A 5 4.42 21.87 6.31
N ILE A 6 5.61 21.39 6.71
CA ILE A 6 6.33 20.32 6.00
C ILE A 6 5.53 19.00 6.03
N PHE A 7 4.94 18.66 7.18
CA PHE A 7 4.08 17.48 7.32
C PHE A 7 2.82 17.57 6.44
N LYS A 8 2.19 18.75 6.39
CA LYS A 8 0.97 18.97 5.62
C LYS A 8 1.23 18.95 4.11
N ASN A 9 2.35 19.52 3.66
CA ASN A 9 2.77 19.48 2.27
C ASN A 9 3.17 18.05 1.83
N GLY A 10 3.86 17.29 2.69
CA GLY A 10 4.27 15.92 2.39
C GLY A 10 3.13 14.91 2.32
N ILE A 11 2.02 15.13 3.04
CA ILE A 11 0.84 14.27 2.99
C ILE A 11 -0.13 14.70 1.88
N ILE A 12 -0.39 15.99 1.70
CA ILE A 12 -1.52 16.45 0.88
C ILE A 12 -1.08 16.95 -0.50
N ASP A 13 -0.04 17.79 -0.57
CA ASP A 13 0.35 18.47 -1.82
C ASP A 13 1.33 17.64 -2.67
N GLU A 14 2.22 16.88 -2.03
CA GLU A 14 3.29 16.13 -2.69
C GLU A 14 3.07 14.61 -2.70
N ASN A 15 2.06 14.08 -2.00
CA ASN A 15 1.83 12.63 -1.97
C ASN A 15 1.00 12.19 -3.20
N PRO A 16 1.58 11.46 -4.16
CA PRO A 16 0.89 11.05 -5.38
C PRO A 16 -0.31 10.12 -5.10
N THR A 17 -0.34 9.41 -3.96
CA THR A 17 -1.52 8.61 -3.59
C THR A 17 -2.75 9.45 -3.29
N LEU A 18 -2.57 10.65 -2.72
CA LEU A 18 -3.66 11.56 -2.38
C LEU A 18 -3.94 12.55 -3.52
N ARG A 19 -2.92 12.98 -4.26
CA ARG A 19 -3.07 13.95 -5.36
C ARG A 19 -3.50 13.34 -6.69
N LEU A 20 -2.98 12.17 -7.06
CA LEU A 20 -3.39 11.43 -8.26
C LEU A 20 -4.45 10.35 -7.97
N VAL A 21 -4.82 10.15 -6.69
CA VAL A 21 -5.87 9.20 -6.30
C VAL A 21 -5.54 7.77 -6.80
N LEU A 22 -4.25 7.40 -6.75
CA LEU A 22 -3.78 6.09 -7.19
C LEU A 22 -4.09 5.02 -6.15
N GLY A 23 -4.64 3.88 -6.59
CA GLY A 23 -4.90 2.73 -5.71
C GLY A 23 -6.19 2.81 -4.89
N THR A 24 -7.21 3.52 -5.37
CA THR A 24 -8.49 3.71 -4.66
C THR A 24 -9.56 2.64 -4.90
N CYS A 25 -9.29 1.67 -5.77
CA CYS A 25 -10.16 0.51 -5.98
C CYS A 25 -10.75 -0.09 -4.67
N PRO A 26 -9.94 -0.36 -3.61
CA PRO A 26 -10.49 -0.90 -2.37
C PRO A 26 -11.35 0.09 -1.61
N THR A 27 -11.07 1.40 -1.69
CA THR A 27 -11.83 2.45 -1.04
C THR A 27 -13.23 2.58 -1.64
N LEU A 28 -13.36 2.48 -2.97
CA LEU A 28 -14.67 2.48 -3.64
C LEU A 28 -15.51 1.26 -3.22
N ALA A 29 -14.89 0.09 -3.07
CA ALA A 29 -15.58 -1.16 -2.74
C ALA A 29 -16.16 -1.21 -1.31
N VAL A 30 -15.57 -0.47 -0.36
CA VAL A 30 -15.97 -0.53 1.07
C VAL A 30 -16.84 0.65 1.54
N THR A 31 -17.28 1.52 0.62
CA THR A 31 -18.13 2.69 0.92
C THR A 31 -19.48 2.34 1.56
N THR A 32 -19.94 1.10 1.40
CA THR A 32 -21.26 0.64 1.87
C THR A 32 -21.28 0.26 3.35
N SER A 33 -20.14 -0.11 3.95
CA SER A 33 -20.10 -0.66 5.31
C SER A 33 -18.74 -0.47 5.96
N ALA A 34 -18.73 0.20 7.12
CA ALA A 34 -17.52 0.40 7.93
C ALA A 34 -16.88 -0.93 8.38
N MET A 35 -17.69 -1.95 8.65
CA MET A 35 -17.20 -3.29 9.00
C MET A 35 -16.42 -3.94 7.85
N ASN A 36 -16.87 -3.77 6.60
CA ASN A 36 -16.17 -4.29 5.42
C ASN A 36 -14.85 -3.54 5.18
N GLY A 37 -14.80 -2.23 5.47
CA GLY A 37 -13.59 -1.43 5.39
C GLY A 37 -12.50 -1.90 6.37
N ILE A 38 -12.87 -2.15 7.62
CA ILE A 38 -11.94 -2.67 8.63
C ILE A 38 -11.47 -4.08 8.26
N GLY A 39 -12.38 -4.96 7.81
CA GLY A 39 -12.03 -6.31 7.37
C GLY A 39 -11.03 -6.29 6.20
N MET A 40 -11.26 -5.43 5.21
CA MET A 40 -10.33 -5.24 4.08
C MET A 40 -8.96 -4.74 4.54
N GLY A 41 -8.89 -3.70 5.37
CA GLY A 41 -7.61 -3.15 5.84
C GLY A 41 -6.78 -4.17 6.65
N VAL A 42 -7.43 -4.96 7.51
CA VAL A 42 -6.76 -6.01 8.27
C VAL A 42 -6.27 -7.13 7.34
N SER A 43 -7.11 -7.56 6.40
CA SER A 43 -6.74 -8.61 5.44
C SER A 43 -5.56 -8.22 4.56
N THR A 44 -5.55 -6.99 4.01
CA THR A 44 -4.46 -6.52 3.16
C THR A 44 -3.16 -6.34 3.95
N THR A 45 -3.23 -5.85 5.20
CA THR A 45 -2.04 -5.75 6.06
C THR A 45 -1.44 -7.13 6.34
N ALA A 46 -2.27 -8.12 6.66
CA ALA A 46 -1.81 -9.49 6.90
C ALA A 46 -1.17 -10.11 5.65
N VAL A 47 -1.79 -9.94 4.48
CA VAL A 47 -1.26 -10.42 3.21
C VAL A 47 0.05 -9.72 2.84
N LEU A 48 0.15 -8.39 3.01
CA LEU A 48 1.39 -7.65 2.73
C LEU A 48 2.55 -8.15 3.61
N VAL A 49 2.32 -8.37 4.90
CA VAL A 49 3.35 -8.89 5.81
C VAL A 49 3.77 -10.29 5.39
N GLY A 50 2.82 -11.16 5.04
CA GLY A 50 3.09 -12.51 4.54
C GLY A 50 3.88 -12.52 3.23
N SER A 51 3.44 -11.74 2.23
CA SER A 51 4.12 -11.62 0.94
C SER A 51 5.54 -11.10 1.10
N ASN A 52 5.76 -10.07 1.92
CA ASN A 52 7.11 -9.53 2.16
C ASN A 52 8.01 -10.53 2.89
N LEU A 53 7.49 -11.33 3.81
CA LEU A 53 8.25 -12.41 4.48
C LEU A 53 8.69 -13.49 3.49
N VAL A 54 7.77 -13.97 2.65
CA VAL A 54 8.04 -14.99 1.62
C VAL A 54 9.04 -14.44 0.59
N ILE A 55 8.82 -13.22 0.10
CA ILE A 55 9.74 -12.53 -0.81
C ILE A 55 11.15 -12.40 -0.20
N SER A 56 11.26 -12.03 1.08
CA SER A 56 12.54 -11.89 1.75
C SER A 56 13.32 -13.21 1.79
N MET A 57 12.64 -14.34 2.00
CA MET A 57 13.25 -15.68 1.99
C MET A 57 13.66 -16.13 0.58
N LEU A 58 12.84 -15.87 -0.44
CA LEU A 58 13.12 -16.26 -1.83
C LEU A 58 14.02 -15.27 -2.60
N ARG A 59 14.37 -14.12 -2.02
CA ARG A 59 15.16 -13.04 -2.66
C ARG A 59 16.47 -13.52 -3.30
N LYS A 60 17.12 -14.56 -2.76
CA LYS A 60 18.36 -15.12 -3.33
C LYS A 60 18.14 -15.95 -4.60
N PHE A 61 16.94 -16.50 -4.80
CA PHE A 61 16.63 -17.38 -5.93
C PHE A 61 15.95 -16.64 -7.10
N ILE A 62 15.36 -15.46 -6.86
CA ILE A 62 14.58 -14.73 -7.87
C ILE A 62 15.50 -13.91 -8.81
N PRO A 63 15.56 -14.23 -10.12
CA PRO A 63 16.36 -13.48 -11.08
C PRO A 63 15.80 -12.07 -11.29
N ALA A 64 16.69 -11.10 -11.55
CA ALA A 64 16.35 -9.67 -11.57
C ALA A 64 15.23 -9.28 -12.56
N LYS A 65 15.05 -10.05 -13.64
CA LYS A 65 14.00 -9.80 -14.67
C LYS A 65 12.57 -10.06 -14.17
N VAL A 66 12.38 -10.93 -13.18
CA VAL A 66 11.05 -11.29 -12.64
C VAL A 66 10.77 -10.65 -11.28
N ARG A 67 11.66 -9.80 -10.76
CA ARG A 67 11.48 -9.14 -9.46
C ARG A 67 10.24 -8.23 -9.42
N ILE A 68 9.98 -7.46 -10.49
CA ILE A 68 8.80 -6.58 -10.56
C ILE A 68 7.50 -7.40 -10.48
N PRO A 69 7.24 -8.39 -11.36
CA PRO A 69 6.02 -9.19 -11.29
C PRO A 69 5.94 -10.09 -10.04
N ALA A 70 7.07 -10.52 -9.47
CA ALA A 70 7.07 -11.27 -8.21
C ALA A 70 6.70 -10.43 -6.97
N TYR A 71 6.73 -9.09 -7.08
CA TYR A 71 6.37 -8.17 -6.00
C TYR A 71 5.00 -7.53 -6.17
N VAL A 72 4.35 -7.71 -7.33
CA VAL A 72 3.01 -7.19 -7.59
C VAL A 72 2.00 -8.17 -6.98
N THR A 73 1.43 -7.78 -5.84
CA THR A 73 0.18 -8.31 -5.28
C THR A 73 -0.99 -7.47 -5.78
#